data_AF-A0A8B3L2E1-F1
#
_entry.id   AF-A0A8B3L2E1-F1
#
_cell.length_a   1.000
_cell.length_b   1.000
_cell.length_c   1.000
_cell.angle_alpha   90.00
_cell.angle_beta   90.00
_cell.angle_gamma   90.00
#
_symmetry.space_group_name_H-M   'P 1'
#
loop_
_entity.id
_entity.type
_entity.pdbx_description
1 polymer ?
#
loop_
_entity_poly.entity_id
_entity_poly.type
_entity_poly.pdbx_seq_one_letter_code
_entity_poly.pdbx_strand_id
1 'polypeptide(L)'
;MTGSNIIDLNAEMLAAAGESKAWPFEEAKKIIARYKNKDFPDTVLFETGYGPSGLPHIGTFGEVARTTMVRHAFRVLTQDKVKTKLLCFSDDMDGMRKIPDNVPDRAALEPYLHKPLTSVPNPFGGDYASFADHNNAMLCRFLDTFGFDYEFASATQYYKSGRFDEVLLRAAERYDEIM
;
A
#
# COMPACT_ATOMS: atom_id res chain seq x y z
N MET A 1 20.98 2.78 -1.74
CA MET A 1 21.60 1.62 -2.39
C MET A 1 20.46 0.74 -2.89
N THR A 2 20.23 0.72 -4.21
CA THR A 2 19.19 -0.10 -4.84
C THR A 2 19.62 -1.57 -4.78
N GLY A 3 19.11 -2.30 -3.79
CA GLY A 3 19.19 -3.76 -3.80
C GLY A 3 18.61 -4.25 -5.12
N SER A 4 19.41 -4.96 -5.90
CA SER A 4 19.00 -5.37 -7.24
C SER A 4 17.86 -6.39 -7.11
N ASN A 5 16.65 -6.01 -7.55
CA ASN A 5 15.45 -6.86 -7.62
C ASN A 5 15.54 -7.95 -8.72
N ILE A 6 16.75 -8.47 -8.95
CA ILE A 6 17.02 -9.53 -9.92
C ILE A 6 16.46 -10.82 -9.36
N ILE A 7 15.54 -11.42 -10.12
CA ILE A 7 14.97 -12.73 -9.81
C ILE A 7 15.83 -13.78 -10.52
N ASP A 8 16.22 -14.83 -9.79
CA ASP A 8 16.82 -16.01 -10.41
C ASP A 8 15.73 -16.80 -11.14
N LEU A 9 15.82 -16.82 -12.47
CA LEU A 9 14.86 -17.48 -13.37
C LEU A 9 15.45 -18.73 -14.03
N ASN A 10 16.42 -19.39 -13.37
CA ASN A 10 16.94 -20.65 -13.87
C ASN A 10 15.84 -21.73 -13.97
N ALA A 11 16.07 -22.76 -14.79
CA ALA A 11 15.06 -23.77 -15.10
C ALA A 11 14.58 -24.56 -13.86
N GLU A 12 15.48 -24.80 -12.91
CA GLU A 12 15.16 -25.49 -11.66
C GLU A 12 14.22 -24.65 -10.78
N MET A 13 14.51 -23.36 -10.63
CA MET A 13 13.68 -22.41 -9.89
C MET A 13 12.29 -22.24 -10.51
N LEU A 14 12.20 -22.19 -11.85
CA LEU A 14 10.91 -22.09 -12.55
C LEU A 14 10.06 -23.36 -12.39
N ALA A 15 10.68 -24.54 -12.47
CA ALA A 15 9.99 -25.80 -12.23
C ALA A 15 9.46 -25.89 -10.79
N ALA A 16 10.32 -25.56 -9.81
CA ALA A 16 9.94 -25.53 -8.40
C ALA A 16 8.81 -24.53 -8.12
N ALA A 17 8.85 -23.34 -8.74
CA ALA A 17 7.80 -22.33 -8.63
C ALA A 17 6.44 -22.82 -9.17
N GLY A 18 6.44 -23.53 -10.30
CA GLY A 18 5.21 -24.07 -10.91
C GLY A 18 4.50 -25.08 -10.01
N GLU A 19 5.27 -25.93 -9.32
CA GLU A 19 4.75 -27.00 -8.45
C GLU A 19 4.58 -26.57 -6.98
N SER A 20 5.18 -25.44 -6.59
CA SER A 20 5.18 -24.96 -5.21
C SER A 20 3.76 -24.79 -4.67
N LYS A 21 3.52 -25.35 -3.48
CA LYS A 21 2.30 -25.20 -2.69
C LYS A 21 2.42 -24.10 -1.64
N ALA A 22 3.52 -23.33 -1.64
CA ALA A 22 3.65 -22.19 -0.75
C ALA A 22 2.57 -21.15 -1.10
N TRP A 23 1.92 -20.59 -0.08
CA TRP A 23 0.77 -19.71 -0.25
C TRP A 23 0.99 -18.53 -1.23
N PRO A 24 2.18 -17.89 -1.37
CA PRO A 24 2.34 -16.81 -2.33
C PRO A 24 2.22 -17.28 -3.79
N PHE A 25 2.68 -18.49 -4.08
CA PHE A 25 2.59 -19.09 -5.41
C PHE A 25 1.16 -19.50 -5.74
N GLU A 26 0.40 -20.00 -4.76
CA GLU A 26 -1.02 -20.29 -4.94
C GLU A 26 -1.83 -19.03 -5.23
N GLU A 27 -1.59 -17.92 -4.50
CA GLU A 27 -2.23 -16.64 -4.81
C GLU A 27 -1.80 -16.08 -6.17
N ALA A 28 -0.51 -16.18 -6.51
CA ALA A 28 -0.02 -15.75 -7.82
C ALA A 28 -0.64 -16.55 -8.99
N LYS A 29 -0.80 -17.87 -8.85
CA LYS A 29 -1.48 -18.72 -9.84
C LYS A 29 -2.94 -18.29 -10.05
N LYS A 30 -3.65 -17.90 -8.97
CA LYS A 30 -5.02 -17.35 -9.09
C LYS A 30 -5.05 -16.05 -9.89
N ILE A 31 -4.06 -15.17 -9.70
CA ILE A 31 -3.93 -13.94 -10.50
C ILE A 31 -3.74 -14.31 -11.98
N ILE A 32 -2.78 -15.18 -12.30
CA ILE A 32 -2.52 -15.62 -13.68
C ILE A 32 -3.75 -16.26 -14.32
N ALA A 33 -4.49 -17.09 -13.57
CA ALA A 33 -5.70 -17.74 -14.06
C ALA A 33 -6.79 -16.74 -14.49
N ARG A 34 -6.88 -15.56 -13.86
CA ARG A 34 -7.81 -14.48 -14.28
C ARG A 34 -7.50 -13.93 -15.68
N TYR A 35 -6.26 -14.12 -16.16
CA TYR A 35 -5.79 -13.68 -17.47
C TYR A 35 -5.58 -14.84 -18.47
N LYS A 36 -6.03 -16.07 -18.19
CA LYS A 36 -5.77 -17.24 -19.06
C LYS A 36 -6.20 -17.04 -20.53
N ASN A 37 -7.20 -16.19 -20.78
CA ASN A 37 -7.74 -15.91 -22.12
C ASN A 37 -7.69 -14.41 -22.48
N LYS A 38 -6.83 -13.63 -21.82
CA LYS A 38 -6.70 -12.18 -22.02
C LYS A 38 -5.24 -11.79 -21.86
N ASP A 39 -4.80 -10.77 -22.60
CA ASP A 39 -3.48 -10.22 -22.36
C ASP A 39 -3.41 -9.57 -20.98
N PHE A 40 -2.23 -9.61 -20.37
CA PHE A 40 -1.96 -8.81 -19.18
C PHE A 40 -1.99 -7.32 -19.55
N PRO A 41 -2.40 -6.44 -18.62
CA PRO A 41 -2.16 -5.01 -18.79
C PRO A 41 -0.65 -4.74 -18.87
N ASP A 42 -0.31 -3.56 -19.40
CA ASP A 42 1.09 -3.10 -19.48
C ASP A 42 1.81 -3.15 -18.14
N THR A 43 1.09 -3.00 -17.03
CA THR A 43 1.58 -3.19 -15.67
C THR A 43 0.47 -3.75 -14.78
N VAL A 44 0.78 -4.83 -14.06
CA VAL A 44 -0.10 -5.37 -13.01
C VAL A 44 0.18 -4.64 -11.71
N LEU A 45 -0.85 -3.98 -11.17
CA LEU A 45 -0.79 -3.26 -9.90
C LEU A 45 -1.05 -4.20 -8.73
N PHE A 46 -0.12 -4.21 -7.79
CA PHE A 46 -0.27 -4.74 -6.45
C PHE A 46 -0.43 -3.56 -5.50
N GLU A 47 -1.30 -3.67 -4.51
CA GLU A 47 -1.63 -2.55 -3.63
C GLU A 47 -1.70 -3.01 -2.17
N THR A 48 -1.34 -2.11 -1.26
CA THR A 48 -1.46 -2.27 0.20
C THR A 48 -2.00 -0.98 0.79
N GLY A 49 -2.68 -1.07 1.93
CA GLY A 49 -3.25 0.06 2.64
C GLY A 49 -2.52 0.37 3.94
N TYR A 50 -2.55 1.64 4.34
CA TYR A 50 -2.10 2.08 5.65
C TYR A 50 -2.94 3.26 6.13
N GLY A 51 -3.60 3.11 7.28
CA GLY A 51 -4.19 4.22 7.99
C GLY A 51 -3.15 4.88 8.91
N PRO A 52 -2.68 6.12 8.63
CA PRO A 52 -1.63 6.77 9.42
C PRO A 52 -2.17 7.38 10.72
N SER A 53 -3.12 6.70 11.38
CA SER A 53 -3.69 7.10 12.67
C SER A 53 -2.80 6.72 13.87
N GLY A 54 -1.65 6.09 13.61
CA GLY A 54 -0.65 5.74 14.60
C GLY A 54 0.63 5.26 13.92
N LEU A 55 1.68 5.06 14.71
CA LEU A 55 2.97 4.61 14.19
C LEU A 55 2.85 3.24 13.48
N PRO A 56 3.62 3.01 12.40
CA PRO A 56 3.62 1.73 11.72
C PRO A 56 4.13 0.63 12.67
N HIS A 57 3.47 -0.52 12.66
CA HIS A 57 3.83 -1.67 13.48
C HIS A 57 4.11 -2.90 12.59
N ILE A 58 4.49 -4.02 13.20
CA ILE A 58 4.80 -5.25 12.47
C ILE A 58 3.63 -5.77 11.61
N GLY A 59 2.40 -5.39 11.94
CA GLY A 59 1.22 -5.71 11.15
C GLY A 59 1.21 -4.97 9.81
N THR A 60 1.46 -3.66 9.83
CA THR A 60 1.63 -2.81 8.63
C THR A 60 2.77 -3.35 7.75
N PHE A 61 3.91 -3.67 8.36
CA PHE A 61 5.02 -4.32 7.65
C PHE A 61 4.59 -5.64 7.01
N GLY A 62 3.89 -6.48 7.78
CA GLY A 62 3.42 -7.78 7.32
C GLY A 62 2.48 -7.66 6.12
N GLU A 63 1.67 -6.60 6.02
CA GLU A 63 0.84 -6.33 4.84
C GLU A 63 1.69 -6.10 3.59
N VAL A 64 2.67 -5.18 3.67
CA VAL A 64 3.59 -4.90 2.56
C VAL A 64 4.44 -6.11 2.20
N ALA A 65 4.95 -6.83 3.20
CA ALA A 65 5.74 -8.04 3.01
C ALA A 65 4.94 -9.14 2.31
N ARG A 66 3.70 -9.42 2.74
CA ARG A 66 2.88 -10.46 2.13
C ARG A 66 2.54 -10.14 0.67
N THR A 67 2.14 -8.90 0.38
CA THR A 67 1.85 -8.50 -1.00
C THR A 67 3.11 -8.56 -1.86
N THR A 68 4.27 -8.20 -1.32
CA THR A 68 5.57 -8.34 -2.00
C THR A 68 5.91 -9.80 -2.30
N MET A 69 5.63 -10.74 -1.38
CA MET A 69 5.84 -12.18 -1.61
C MET A 69 4.97 -12.69 -2.77
N VAL A 70 3.69 -12.28 -2.84
CA VAL A 70 2.80 -12.66 -3.94
C VAL A 70 3.26 -12.01 -5.25
N ARG A 71 3.65 -10.73 -5.23
CA ARG A 71 4.21 -10.02 -6.39
C ARG A 71 5.46 -10.73 -6.91
N HIS A 72 6.37 -11.15 -6.03
CA HIS A 72 7.56 -11.90 -6.40
C HIS A 72 7.21 -13.25 -7.03
N ALA A 73 6.33 -14.04 -6.41
CA ALA A 73 5.87 -15.31 -6.96
C ALA A 73 5.21 -15.14 -8.33
N PHE A 74 4.41 -14.08 -8.52
CA PHE A 74 3.80 -13.72 -9.80
C PHE A 74 4.87 -13.39 -10.85
N ARG A 75 5.88 -12.59 -10.51
CA ARG A 75 7.01 -12.30 -11.41
C ARG A 75 7.75 -13.58 -11.80
N VAL A 76 8.07 -14.48 -10.85
CA VAL A 76 8.72 -15.77 -11.15
C VAL A 76 7.88 -16.60 -12.12
N LEU A 77 6.59 -16.81 -11.84
CA LEU A 77 5.69 -17.62 -12.67
C LEU A 77 5.46 -17.02 -14.06
N THR A 78 5.59 -15.69 -14.20
CA THR A 78 5.51 -14.98 -15.49
C THR A 78 6.87 -14.75 -16.13
N GLN A 79 7.94 -15.35 -15.58
CA GLN A 79 9.33 -15.18 -16.04
C GLN A 79 9.76 -13.71 -16.12
N ASP A 80 9.20 -12.88 -15.24
CA ASP A 80 9.41 -11.44 -15.14
C ASP A 80 9.09 -10.64 -16.43
N LYS A 81 8.27 -11.22 -17.31
CA LYS A 81 7.86 -10.60 -18.59
C LYS A 81 6.72 -9.59 -18.43
N VAL A 82 5.98 -9.67 -17.33
CA VAL A 82 4.86 -8.76 -17.02
C VAL A 82 5.35 -7.72 -16.03
N LYS A 83 5.29 -6.44 -16.40
CA LYS A 83 5.68 -5.36 -15.47
C LYS A 83 4.74 -5.37 -14.28
N THR A 84 5.30 -5.09 -13.11
CA THR A 84 4.52 -5.02 -11.87
C THR A 84 4.92 -3.79 -11.07
N LYS A 85 3.95 -3.24 -10.35
CA LYS A 85 4.13 -2.11 -9.44
C LYS A 85 3.48 -2.44 -8.10
N LEU A 86 4.12 -2.06 -7.01
CA LEU A 86 3.52 -2.10 -5.68
C LEU A 86 3.19 -0.67 -5.25
N LEU A 87 1.91 -0.39 -5.00
CA LEU A 87 1.44 0.87 -4.44
C LEU A 87 1.18 0.69 -2.94
N CYS A 88 1.88 1.46 -2.11
CA CYS A 88 1.54 1.59 -0.70
C CYS A 88 0.67 2.84 -0.53
N PHE A 89 -0.63 2.62 -0.41
CA PHE A 89 -1.63 3.68 -0.33
C PHE A 89 -1.87 4.05 1.14
N SER A 90 -1.76 5.33 1.45
CA SER A 90 -2.03 5.88 2.77
C SER A 90 -3.41 6.55 2.80
N ASP A 91 -4.29 6.04 3.64
CA ASP A 91 -5.63 6.58 3.91
C ASP A 91 -5.55 7.82 4.82
N ASP A 92 -4.61 8.72 4.54
CA ASP A 92 -4.28 9.90 5.36
C ASP A 92 -5.37 10.99 5.36
N MET A 93 -6.40 10.82 4.55
CA MET A 93 -7.59 11.67 4.54
C MET A 93 -8.66 11.19 5.53
N ASP A 94 -8.51 9.98 6.10
CA ASP A 94 -9.42 9.48 7.14
C ASP A 94 -9.49 10.44 8.32
N GLY A 95 -10.69 10.52 8.92
CA GLY A 95 -10.89 11.31 10.13
C GLY A 95 -10.16 10.69 11.33
N MET A 96 -9.54 11.52 12.17
CA MET A 96 -8.98 11.09 13.46
C MET A 96 -10.11 10.62 14.39
N ARG A 97 -10.40 9.31 14.36
CA ARG A 97 -11.48 8.68 15.13
C ARG A 97 -11.18 8.58 16.63
N LYS A 98 -9.91 8.41 16.97
CA LYS A 98 -9.41 8.26 18.35
C LYS A 98 -8.03 8.90 18.43
N ILE A 99 -7.69 9.41 19.60
CA ILE A 99 -6.36 9.93 19.90
C ILE A 99 -5.52 8.78 20.45
N PRO A 100 -4.35 8.45 19.86
CA PRO A 100 -3.51 7.38 20.38
C PRO A 100 -2.96 7.68 21.78
N ASP A 101 -2.72 6.64 22.58
CA ASP A 101 -2.20 6.79 23.95
C ASP A 101 -0.72 7.17 24.00
N ASN A 102 0.01 6.99 22.91
CA ASN A 102 1.44 7.25 22.79
C ASN A 102 1.77 8.66 22.25
N VAL A 103 0.78 9.53 22.07
CA VAL A 103 1.04 10.93 21.70
C VAL A 103 1.48 11.74 22.93
N PRO A 104 2.39 12.72 22.79
CA PRO A 104 2.89 13.50 23.92
C PRO A 104 1.81 14.32 24.65
N ASP A 105 0.87 14.90 23.93
CA ASP A 105 -0.22 15.69 24.50
C ASP A 105 -1.54 15.32 23.82
N ARG A 106 -2.39 14.59 24.56
CA ARG A 106 -3.71 14.18 24.07
C ARG A 106 -4.70 15.33 24.02
N ALA A 107 -4.66 16.23 25.02
CA ALA A 107 -5.61 17.34 25.12
C ALA A 107 -5.42 18.32 23.96
N ALA A 108 -4.18 18.53 23.51
CA ALA A 108 -3.88 19.33 22.34
C ALA A 108 -4.51 18.79 21.04
N LEU A 109 -4.80 17.49 20.96
CA LEU A 109 -5.38 16.85 19.77
C LEU A 109 -6.91 16.70 19.84
N GLU A 110 -7.55 16.88 21.00
CA GLU A 110 -9.01 16.80 21.15
C GLU A 110 -9.79 17.68 20.15
N PRO A 111 -9.41 18.94 19.87
CA PRO A 111 -10.12 19.79 18.91
C PRO A 111 -10.07 19.27 17.47
N TYR A 112 -9.17 18.34 17.16
CA TYR A 112 -8.96 17.81 15.82
C TYR A 112 -9.63 16.45 15.60
N LEU A 113 -10.38 15.91 16.57
CA LEU A 113 -11.18 14.71 16.37
C LEU A 113 -12.09 14.84 15.14
N HIS A 114 -12.20 13.75 14.40
CA HIS A 114 -12.94 13.66 13.13
C HIS A 114 -12.41 14.53 11.97
N LYS A 115 -11.33 15.31 12.16
CA LYS A 115 -10.63 15.98 11.05
C LYS A 115 -9.73 15.00 10.31
N PRO A 116 -9.48 15.19 9.00
CA PRO A 116 -8.51 14.39 8.25
C PRO A 116 -7.16 14.35 8.95
N LEU A 117 -6.48 13.20 8.97
CA LEU A 117 -5.18 13.04 9.63
C LEU A 117 -4.11 14.01 9.08
N THR A 118 -4.20 14.38 7.80
CA THR A 118 -3.36 15.42 7.16
C THR A 118 -3.66 16.85 7.61
N SER A 119 -4.75 17.08 8.35
CA SER A 119 -5.11 18.38 8.94
C SER A 119 -4.87 18.44 10.46
N VAL A 120 -4.47 17.32 11.07
CA VAL A 120 -4.13 17.26 12.50
C VAL A 120 -2.67 17.69 12.69
N PRO A 121 -2.35 18.60 13.62
CA PRO A 121 -0.97 18.99 13.89
C PRO A 121 -0.11 17.81 14.34
N ASN A 122 1.17 17.80 13.96
CA ASN A 122 2.13 16.80 14.41
C ASN A 122 2.46 16.99 15.91
N PRO A 123 2.15 16.01 16.80
CA PRO A 123 2.43 16.12 18.23
C PRO A 123 3.82 15.59 18.61
N PHE A 124 4.55 14.94 17.70
CA PHE A 124 5.79 14.20 17.98
C PHE A 124 7.07 15.05 17.87
N GLY A 125 6.95 16.33 17.52
CA GLY A 125 8.06 17.19 17.16
C GLY A 125 8.66 16.85 15.78
N GLY A 126 9.73 17.55 15.41
CA GLY A 126 10.32 17.48 14.07
C GLY A 126 9.53 18.24 12.99
N ASP A 127 10.14 18.37 11.81
CA ASP A 127 9.65 19.25 10.73
C ASP A 127 8.63 18.57 9.81
N TYR A 128 7.65 17.86 10.37
CA TYR A 128 6.54 17.28 9.62
C TYR A 128 5.31 18.18 9.70
N ALA A 129 4.62 18.39 8.58
CA ALA A 129 3.51 19.34 8.48
C ALA A 129 2.25 18.89 9.23
N SER A 130 2.02 17.57 9.37
CA SER A 130 0.84 17.01 10.05
C SER A 130 1.15 15.69 10.77
N PHE A 131 0.19 15.22 11.56
CA PHE A 131 0.18 13.92 12.20
C PHE A 131 0.35 12.79 11.18
N ALA A 132 -0.39 12.85 10.05
CA ALA A 132 -0.24 11.89 8.98
C ALA A 132 1.14 11.95 8.33
N ASP A 133 1.68 13.15 8.06
CA ASP A 133 2.98 13.30 7.40
C ASP A 133 4.10 12.66 8.23
N HIS A 134 4.07 12.85 9.56
CA HIS A 134 5.01 12.17 10.45
C HIS A 134 4.90 10.64 10.33
N ASN A 135 3.70 10.09 10.49
CA ASN A 135 3.47 8.64 10.47
C ASN A 135 3.79 8.01 9.10
N ASN A 136 3.42 8.69 8.01
CA ASN A 136 3.77 8.30 6.64
C ASN A 136 5.30 8.28 6.44
N ALA A 137 6.01 9.30 6.92
CA ALA A 137 7.47 9.31 6.86
C ALA A 137 8.09 8.16 7.67
N MET A 138 7.50 7.81 8.82
CA MET A 138 7.95 6.65 9.61
C MET A 138 7.72 5.34 8.86
N LEU A 139 6.58 5.19 8.17
CA LEU A 139 6.30 4.03 7.32
C LEU A 139 7.32 3.95 6.18
N CYS A 140 7.49 5.01 5.40
CA CYS A 140 8.41 5.00 4.27
C CYS A 140 9.84 4.67 4.72
N ARG A 141 10.32 5.31 5.79
CA ARG A 141 11.65 4.98 6.36
C ARG A 141 11.75 3.50 6.77
N PHE A 142 10.69 2.96 7.37
CA PHE A 142 10.67 1.55 7.76
C PHE A 142 10.74 0.64 6.54
N LEU A 143 9.97 0.90 5.49
CA LEU A 143 9.99 0.11 4.25
C LEU A 143 11.34 0.25 3.51
N ASP A 144 11.88 1.45 3.41
CA ASP A 144 13.15 1.74 2.75
C ASP A 144 14.32 1.02 3.44
N THR A 145 14.28 0.91 4.78
CA THR A 145 15.30 0.20 5.57
C THR A 145 15.39 -1.28 5.18
N PHE A 146 14.28 -1.89 4.78
CA PHE A 146 14.22 -3.30 4.35
C PHE A 146 14.33 -3.46 2.83
N GLY A 147 14.50 -2.37 2.09
CA GLY A 147 14.71 -2.39 0.64
C GLY A 147 13.46 -2.76 -0.16
N PHE A 148 12.26 -2.45 0.35
CA PHE A 148 11.03 -2.64 -0.42
C PHE A 148 11.02 -1.78 -1.69
N ASP A 149 10.51 -2.35 -2.78
CA ASP A 149 10.27 -1.67 -4.05
C ASP A 149 8.78 -1.34 -4.17
N TYR A 150 8.43 -0.10 -3.85
CA TYR A 150 7.06 0.41 -3.77
C TYR A 150 7.00 1.86 -4.22
N GLU A 151 5.79 2.30 -4.58
CA GLU A 151 5.44 3.70 -4.70
C GLU A 151 4.47 4.08 -3.59
N PHE A 152 4.76 5.18 -2.89
CA PHE A 152 3.87 5.73 -1.87
C PHE A 152 2.80 6.63 -2.52
N ALA A 153 1.56 6.52 -2.07
CA ALA A 153 0.47 7.41 -2.47
C ALA A 153 -0.32 7.89 -1.26
N SER A 154 -0.64 9.18 -1.25
CA SER A 154 -1.48 9.83 -0.24
C SER A 154 -2.92 9.95 -0.76
N ALA A 155 -3.88 9.45 0.00
CA ALA A 155 -5.30 9.65 -0.28
C ALA A 155 -5.63 11.14 -0.38
N THR A 156 -5.16 11.95 0.57
CA THR A 156 -5.38 13.40 0.59
C THR A 156 -4.92 14.05 -0.72
N GLN A 157 -3.76 13.67 -1.25
CA GLN A 157 -3.28 14.20 -2.53
C GLN A 157 -4.13 13.70 -3.71
N TYR A 158 -4.54 12.43 -3.71
CA TYR A 158 -5.38 11.88 -4.78
C TYR A 158 -6.76 12.54 -4.82
N TYR A 159 -7.38 12.79 -3.66
CA TYR A 159 -8.62 13.56 -3.57
C TYR A 159 -8.42 15.03 -3.98
N LYS A 160 -7.41 15.73 -3.43
CA LYS A 160 -7.21 17.17 -3.71
C LYS A 160 -6.82 17.47 -5.16
N SER A 161 -6.16 16.53 -5.84
CA SER A 161 -5.80 16.67 -7.26
C SER A 161 -6.94 16.37 -8.23
N GLY A 162 -8.10 15.91 -7.72
CA GLY A 162 -9.23 15.49 -8.55
C GLY A 162 -9.05 14.12 -9.22
N ARG A 163 -8.02 13.35 -8.84
CA ARG A 163 -7.73 12.04 -9.44
C ARG A 163 -8.87 11.04 -9.27
N PHE A 164 -9.67 11.20 -8.21
CA PHE A 164 -10.84 10.36 -7.93
C PHE A 164 -12.16 10.98 -8.42
N ASP A 165 -12.18 12.19 -8.98
CA ASP A 165 -13.44 12.89 -9.28
C ASP A 165 -14.36 12.10 -10.21
N GLU A 166 -13.82 11.48 -11.26
CA GLU A 166 -14.62 10.67 -12.20
C GLU A 166 -15.34 9.51 -11.49
N VAL A 167 -14.63 8.78 -10.61
CA VAL A 167 -15.22 7.64 -9.90
C VAL A 167 -16.14 8.07 -8.77
N LEU A 168 -15.87 9.21 -8.13
CA LEU A 168 -16.72 9.78 -7.09
C LEU A 168 -18.06 10.26 -7.68
N LEU A 169 -18.03 10.91 -8.84
CA LEU A 169 -19.24 11.29 -9.57
C LEU A 169 -20.05 10.05 -9.96
N ARG A 170 -19.39 9.01 -10.48
CA ARG A 170 -20.05 7.74 -10.80
C ARG A 170 -20.66 7.06 -9.56
N ALA A 171 -19.97 7.09 -8.42
CA ALA A 171 -20.51 6.55 -7.18
C ALA A 171 -21.76 7.33 -6.73
N ALA A 172 -21.77 8.65 -6.88
CA ALA A 172 -22.95 9.47 -6.60
C ALA A 172 -24.13 9.16 -7.56
N GLU A 173 -23.86 8.98 -8.86
CA GLU A 173 -24.86 8.57 -9.85
C GLU A 173 -25.48 7.19 -9.54
N ARG A 174 -24.72 6.31 -8.87
CA ARG A 174 -25.08 4.92 -8.55
C ARG A 174 -25.38 4.71 -7.07
N TYR A 175 -25.70 5.80 -6.35
CA TYR A 175 -25.87 5.76 -4.89
C TYR A 175 -26.83 4.66 -4.42
N ASP A 176 -28.00 4.54 -5.06
CA ASP A 176 -29.03 3.55 -4.68
C ASP A 176 -28.61 2.10 -4.97
N GLU A 177 -27.64 1.87 -5.87
CA GLU A 177 -27.09 0.53 -6.11
C GLU A 177 -25.99 0.15 -5.11
N ILE A 178 -25.40 1.14 -4.43
CA ILE A 178 -24.30 0.97 -3.48
C ILE A 178 -24.81 0.80 -2.04
N MET A 179 -25.89 1.50 -1.68
CA MET A 179 -26.48 1.51 -0.32
C MET A 179 -27.49 0.39 -0.10
#